data_AF-A0AAP2YY98-F1
#
_entry.id   AF-A0AAP2YY98-F1
#
_cell.length_a   1.000
_cell.length_b   1.000
_cell.length_c   1.000
_cell.angle_alpha   90.00
_cell.angle_beta   90.00
_cell.angle_gamma   90.00
#
_symmetry.space_group_name_H-M   'P 1'
#
loop_
_entity.id
_entity.type
_entity.pdbx_description
1 polymer ?
#
loop_
_entity_poly.entity_id
_entity_poly.type
_entity_poly.pdbx_seq_one_letter_code
_entity_poly.pdbx_strand_id
1 'polypeptide(L)'
;MDFGDVISDIKNGDYDPTVSGDVAEFYCLEAEIGVNPDPRPAASVVDTGSKNGIYGTGLSETERAFADQSSVEGAMRSGWILSNPVPTNISTPEGSSDVIPVTHPKFDHVTDYTREFDVGSSRDIWHLDTKWVIDVPDGYSVFYTHPFNYSQETFSVIPGIVDADEFPYWFRVPMTINVDEGILQFNDPVVQLVPFERSDGPITADVDVVDGSSLSSGDPDGDRGGDRGGDGHE
;
A
#
# COMPACT_ATOMS: atom_id res chain seq x y z
N MET A 1 -10.63 -3.03 -25.00
CA MET A 1 -11.08 -4.39 -24.68
C MET A 1 -12.25 -4.27 -23.71
N ASP A 2 -13.27 -5.10 -23.84
CA ASP A 2 -14.32 -5.22 -22.81
C ASP A 2 -13.72 -5.90 -21.57
N PHE A 3 -14.10 -5.48 -20.35
CA PHE A 3 -13.66 -6.11 -19.11
C PHE A 3 -14.07 -7.61 -19.07
N GLY A 4 -15.20 -7.94 -19.69
CA GLY A 4 -15.63 -9.33 -19.88
C GLY A 4 -14.65 -10.15 -20.73
N ASP A 5 -14.03 -9.52 -21.72
CA ASP A 5 -13.02 -10.14 -22.59
C ASP A 5 -11.71 -10.31 -21.81
N VAL A 6 -11.23 -9.29 -21.09
CA VAL A 6 -9.99 -9.36 -20.30
C VAL A 6 -10.05 -10.48 -19.25
N ILE A 7 -11.12 -10.56 -18.46
CA ILE A 7 -11.25 -11.63 -17.46
C ILE A 7 -11.42 -13.01 -18.12
N SER A 8 -12.06 -13.08 -19.29
CA SER A 8 -12.20 -14.34 -20.03
C SER A 8 -10.86 -14.79 -20.61
N ASP A 9 -10.10 -13.88 -21.20
CA ASP A 9 -8.77 -14.11 -21.74
C ASP A 9 -7.81 -14.54 -20.63
N ILE A 10 -7.86 -13.91 -19.46
CA ILE A 10 -7.10 -14.33 -18.27
C ILE A 10 -7.46 -15.75 -17.85
N LYS A 11 -8.76 -16.07 -17.76
CA LYS A 11 -9.22 -17.41 -17.35
C LYS A 11 -8.89 -18.49 -18.37
N ASN A 12 -8.80 -18.14 -19.64
CA ASN A 12 -8.51 -19.06 -20.74
C ASN A 12 -7.00 -19.18 -21.02
N GLY A 13 -6.16 -18.36 -20.40
CA GLY A 13 -4.71 -18.32 -20.64
C GLY A 13 -4.33 -17.59 -21.94
N ASP A 14 -5.25 -16.79 -22.47
CA ASP A 14 -5.12 -16.02 -23.72
C ASP A 14 -4.75 -14.55 -23.46
N TYR A 15 -4.65 -14.14 -22.18
CA TYR A 15 -4.22 -12.78 -21.80
C TYR A 15 -2.72 -12.59 -22.01
N ASP A 16 -2.36 -11.52 -22.70
CA ASP A 16 -0.98 -11.13 -22.96
C ASP A 16 -0.62 -9.87 -22.13
N PRO A 17 0.14 -9.99 -21.03
CA PRO A 17 0.52 -8.86 -20.18
C PRO A 17 1.46 -7.87 -20.85
N THR A 18 2.03 -8.21 -22.02
CA THR A 18 2.93 -7.31 -22.77
C THR A 18 2.21 -6.08 -23.35
N VAL A 19 0.88 -5.98 -23.20
CA VAL A 19 0.07 -4.88 -23.75
C VAL A 19 0.04 -3.63 -22.86
N SER A 20 0.40 -3.70 -21.57
CA SER A 20 0.23 -2.56 -20.62
C SER A 20 1.27 -1.43 -20.75
N GLY A 21 2.39 -1.67 -21.46
CA GLY A 21 3.39 -0.63 -21.73
C GLY A 21 4.11 -0.17 -20.45
N ASP A 22 4.10 1.14 -20.15
CA ASP A 22 4.72 1.75 -18.94
C ASP A 22 3.67 2.10 -17.86
N VAL A 23 2.48 1.50 -17.92
CA VAL A 23 1.32 1.88 -17.12
C VAL A 23 0.89 0.74 -16.20
N ALA A 24 0.67 1.05 -14.92
CA ALA A 24 -0.06 0.14 -14.04
C ALA A 24 -1.56 0.35 -14.25
N GLU A 25 -2.26 -0.68 -14.69
CA GLU A 25 -3.69 -0.64 -14.98
C GLU A 25 -4.49 -1.37 -13.91
N PHE A 26 -5.67 -0.85 -13.59
CA PHE A 26 -6.55 -1.40 -12.58
C PHE A 26 -7.89 -1.76 -13.19
N TYR A 27 -8.33 -2.99 -12.93
CA TYR A 27 -9.54 -3.55 -13.50
C TYR A 27 -10.47 -4.05 -12.39
N CYS A 28 -11.77 -3.81 -12.54
CA CYS A 28 -12.80 -4.36 -11.65
C CYS A 28 -14.06 -4.71 -12.46
N LEU A 29 -14.93 -5.54 -11.89
CA LEU A 29 -16.22 -5.85 -12.50
C LEU A 29 -17.03 -4.57 -12.68
N GLU A 30 -17.79 -4.47 -13.76
CA GLU A 30 -18.64 -3.29 -14.02
C GLU A 30 -19.56 -2.97 -12.82
N ALA A 31 -20.04 -4.00 -12.12
CA ALA A 31 -20.87 -3.86 -10.93
C ALA A 31 -20.15 -3.24 -9.71
N GLU A 32 -18.82 -3.23 -9.69
CA GLU A 32 -17.99 -2.63 -8.63
C GLU A 32 -17.70 -1.15 -8.91
N ILE A 33 -17.83 -0.70 -10.16
CA ILE A 33 -17.52 0.69 -10.54
C ILE A 33 -18.46 1.64 -9.79
N GLY A 34 -17.89 2.59 -9.05
CA GLY A 34 -18.63 3.56 -8.24
C GLY A 34 -19.23 2.99 -6.95
N VAL A 35 -19.07 1.70 -6.69
CA VAL A 35 -19.37 1.05 -5.40
C VAL A 35 -18.09 0.87 -4.60
N ASN A 36 -17.07 0.26 -5.23
CA ASN A 36 -15.74 0.10 -4.68
C ASN A 36 -14.93 1.39 -4.92
N PRO A 37 -14.26 1.96 -3.91
CA PRO A 37 -13.41 3.13 -4.12
C PRO A 37 -12.34 2.87 -5.17
N ASP A 38 -12.17 3.82 -6.08
CA ASP A 38 -11.13 3.75 -7.10
C ASP A 38 -9.72 3.70 -6.47
N PRO A 39 -8.77 2.96 -7.06
CA PRO A 39 -7.37 3.01 -6.68
C PRO A 39 -6.88 4.44 -6.80
N ARG A 40 -6.27 4.95 -5.74
CA ARG A 40 -5.81 6.34 -5.68
C ARG A 40 -4.31 6.41 -5.42
N PRO A 41 -3.61 7.44 -5.90
CA PRO A 41 -2.18 7.60 -5.61
C PRO A 41 -1.94 7.58 -4.09
N ALA A 42 -0.88 6.91 -3.61
CA ALA A 42 -0.56 6.89 -2.19
C ALA A 42 -0.25 8.29 -1.64
N ALA A 43 0.24 9.19 -2.49
CA ALA A 43 0.34 10.62 -2.21
C ALA A 43 -0.99 11.32 -1.85
N SER A 44 -2.14 10.71 -2.10
CA SER A 44 -3.45 11.25 -1.69
C SER A 44 -3.82 10.93 -0.23
N VAL A 45 -3.09 10.01 0.41
CA VAL A 45 -3.29 9.60 1.80
C VAL A 45 -2.17 10.21 2.66
N VAL A 46 -2.23 11.54 2.78
CA VAL A 46 -1.32 12.33 3.61
C VAL A 46 -2.18 12.95 4.72
N ASP A 47 -1.69 12.91 5.96
CA ASP A 47 -2.31 13.44 7.20
C ASP A 47 -3.34 12.59 7.95
N THR A 48 -3.55 11.32 7.60
CA THR A 48 -4.49 10.45 8.36
C THR A 48 -3.88 9.66 9.51
N GLY A 49 -2.57 9.72 9.72
CA GLY A 49 -1.96 9.12 10.90
C GLY A 49 -0.45 9.17 10.83
N SER A 50 0.15 9.82 11.82
CA SER A 50 1.54 9.78 12.25
C SER A 50 2.54 9.26 11.20
N LYS A 51 3.38 10.15 10.65
CA LYS A 51 4.64 9.79 9.96
C LYS A 51 5.25 8.57 10.68
N ASN A 52 5.14 7.38 10.09
CA ASN A 52 5.45 6.07 10.66
C ASN A 52 5.39 5.99 12.22
N GLY A 53 4.19 5.76 12.77
CA GLY A 53 4.00 5.46 14.21
C GLY A 53 4.72 4.19 14.72
N ILE A 54 5.30 3.39 13.82
CA ILE A 54 6.08 2.18 14.15
C ILE A 54 7.38 2.53 14.91
N TYR A 55 7.89 3.76 14.80
CA TYR A 55 9.07 4.24 15.53
C TYR A 55 8.76 4.78 16.94
N GLY A 56 7.66 4.34 17.55
CA GLY A 56 7.37 4.60 18.96
C GLY A 56 6.81 6.00 19.22
N THR A 57 6.39 6.21 20.47
CA THR A 57 5.80 7.46 20.94
C THR A 57 6.82 8.61 20.85
N GLY A 58 6.73 9.39 19.76
CA GLY A 58 7.43 10.65 19.57
C GLY A 58 8.82 10.54 18.95
N LEU A 59 8.93 10.87 17.67
CA LEU A 59 10.21 11.09 16.98
C LEU A 59 10.94 12.31 17.60
N SER A 60 12.25 12.16 17.81
CA SER A 60 13.17 13.27 18.09
C SER A 60 13.19 14.28 16.93
N GLU A 61 13.72 15.48 17.16
CA GLU A 61 13.84 16.51 16.12
C GLU A 61 14.66 16.02 14.92
N THR A 62 15.75 15.28 15.16
CA THR A 62 16.58 14.71 14.11
C THR A 62 15.86 13.63 13.30
N GLU A 63 15.10 12.75 13.97
CA GLU A 63 14.32 11.72 13.28
C GLU A 63 13.19 12.31 12.44
N ARG A 64 12.57 13.40 12.92
CA ARG A 64 11.61 14.18 12.14
C ARG A 64 12.27 14.80 10.93
N ALA A 65 13.40 15.48 11.10
CA ALA A 65 14.13 16.09 10.01
C ALA A 65 14.54 15.07 8.92
N PHE A 66 14.89 13.85 9.32
CA PHE A 66 15.15 12.75 8.38
C PHE A 66 13.87 12.29 7.65
N ALA A 67 12.78 12.06 8.38
CA ALA A 67 11.51 11.64 7.78
C ALA A 67 10.91 12.70 6.82
N ASP A 68 11.28 13.97 7.03
CA ASP A 68 10.82 15.12 6.25
C ASP A 68 11.66 15.36 4.99
N GLN A 69 12.70 14.56 4.74
CA GLN A 69 13.47 14.63 3.50
C GLN A 69 12.58 14.28 2.30
N SER A 70 12.68 15.07 1.23
CA SER A 70 11.86 14.88 0.02
C SER A 70 12.03 13.51 -0.64
N SER A 71 13.22 12.91 -0.54
CA SER A 71 13.49 11.54 -0.99
C SER A 71 12.70 10.50 -0.20
N VAL A 72 12.61 10.66 1.13
CA VAL A 72 11.86 9.79 2.03
C VAL A 72 10.36 9.97 1.81
N GLU A 73 9.88 11.21 1.77
CA GLU A 73 8.46 11.49 1.51
C GLU A 73 8.02 10.98 0.14
N GLY A 74 8.84 11.19 -0.91
CA GLY A 74 8.56 10.70 -2.25
C GLY A 74 8.46 9.18 -2.30
N ALA A 75 9.40 8.48 -1.67
CA ALA A 75 9.38 7.03 -1.59
C ALA A 75 8.14 6.49 -0.84
N MET A 76 7.82 7.05 0.33
CA MET A 76 6.67 6.60 1.13
C MET A 76 5.32 6.92 0.48
N ARG A 77 5.26 7.90 -0.43
CA ARG A 77 4.06 8.29 -1.18
C ARG A 77 3.96 7.63 -2.57
N SER A 78 4.90 6.75 -2.90
CA SER A 78 4.92 6.05 -4.18
C SER A 78 3.79 5.02 -4.28
N GLY A 79 3.35 4.75 -5.51
CA GLY A 79 2.37 3.73 -5.78
C GLY A 79 0.92 4.15 -5.50
N TRP A 80 0.07 3.16 -5.22
CA TRP A 80 -1.38 3.30 -5.13
C TRP A 80 -1.92 2.76 -3.81
N ILE A 81 -3.11 3.21 -3.44
CA ILE A 81 -3.87 2.75 -2.29
C ILE A 81 -5.13 2.07 -2.79
N LEU A 82 -5.34 0.84 -2.35
CA LEU A 82 -6.66 0.22 -2.38
C LEU A 82 -7.29 0.44 -1.01
N SER A 83 -8.50 0.98 -1.03
CA SER A 83 -9.27 1.28 0.17
C SER A 83 -10.22 0.14 0.53
N ASN A 84 -10.75 0.18 1.75
CA ASN A 84 -11.79 -0.73 2.19
C ASN A 84 -13.08 -0.54 1.36
N PRO A 85 -13.54 -1.57 0.62
CA PRO A 85 -14.65 -1.45 -0.32
C PRO A 85 -16.02 -1.39 0.37
N VAL A 86 -16.14 -1.92 1.59
CA VAL A 86 -17.40 -1.99 2.34
C VAL A 86 -17.15 -1.78 3.83
N PRO A 87 -18.04 -1.08 4.57
CA PRO A 87 -17.95 -1.03 6.02
C PRO A 87 -17.90 -2.44 6.63
N THR A 88 -16.86 -2.70 7.42
CA THR A 88 -16.60 -4.01 8.04
C THR A 88 -16.62 -3.85 9.56
N ASN A 89 -17.60 -4.45 10.21
CA ASN A 89 -17.66 -4.49 11.67
C ASN A 89 -16.78 -5.63 12.18
N ILE A 90 -16.05 -5.41 13.25
CA ILE A 90 -15.23 -6.43 13.92
C ILE A 90 -15.83 -6.66 15.30
N SER A 91 -16.04 -7.93 15.64
CA SER A 91 -16.51 -8.33 16.96
C SER A 91 -16.06 -9.74 17.32
N THR A 92 -15.67 -9.94 18.57
CA THR A 92 -15.50 -11.27 19.17
C THR A 92 -16.82 -11.71 19.83
N PRO A 93 -17.53 -12.73 19.33
CA PRO A 93 -18.78 -13.19 19.93
C PRO A 93 -18.60 -13.65 21.38
N GLU A 94 -19.65 -13.49 22.20
CA GLU A 94 -19.62 -13.92 23.60
C GLU A 94 -19.31 -15.44 23.70
N GLY A 95 -18.22 -15.78 24.40
CA GLY A 95 -17.76 -17.16 24.56
C GLY A 95 -16.87 -17.69 23.42
N SER A 96 -16.51 -16.86 22.44
CA SER A 96 -15.52 -17.15 21.39
C SER A 96 -14.14 -16.60 21.75
N SER A 97 -13.07 -17.23 21.25
CA SER A 97 -11.73 -16.64 21.14
C SER A 97 -11.47 -15.95 19.81
N ASP A 98 -12.37 -16.16 18.84
CA ASP A 98 -12.13 -15.85 17.45
C ASP A 98 -12.76 -14.50 17.11
N VAL A 99 -11.96 -13.63 16.49
CA VAL A 99 -12.36 -12.27 16.12
C VAL A 99 -13.02 -12.31 14.75
N ILE A 100 -14.29 -11.92 14.63
CA ILE A 100 -15.03 -12.02 13.36
C ILE A 100 -15.23 -10.62 12.74
N PRO A 101 -14.59 -10.30 11.60
CA PRO A 101 -14.98 -9.22 10.72
C PRO A 101 -16.21 -9.63 9.89
N VAL A 102 -17.31 -8.90 10.08
CA VAL A 102 -18.58 -9.05 9.36
C VAL A 102 -18.79 -7.84 8.47
N THR A 103 -18.84 -8.06 7.16
CA THR A 103 -19.26 -7.06 6.19
C THR A 103 -20.78 -6.93 6.22
N HIS A 104 -21.31 -5.70 6.28
CA HIS A 104 -22.75 -5.51 6.45
C HIS A 104 -23.50 -5.96 5.18
N PRO A 105 -24.52 -6.85 5.27
CA PRO A 105 -25.20 -7.44 4.12
C PRO A 105 -26.07 -6.48 3.27
N LYS A 106 -26.02 -5.17 3.49
CA LYS A 106 -26.81 -4.19 2.73
C LYS A 106 -26.28 -3.91 1.31
N PHE A 107 -25.16 -4.52 0.93
CA PHE A 107 -24.59 -4.50 -0.42
C PHE A 107 -24.89 -5.84 -1.11
N ASP A 108 -26.16 -6.08 -1.43
CA ASP A 108 -26.74 -7.34 -1.93
C ASP A 108 -26.22 -7.83 -3.31
N HIS A 109 -25.12 -7.27 -3.82
CA HIS A 109 -24.61 -7.58 -5.16
C HIS A 109 -23.14 -8.01 -5.24
N VAL A 110 -22.41 -8.13 -4.14
CA VAL A 110 -21.02 -8.62 -4.22
C VAL A 110 -20.68 -9.55 -3.07
N THR A 111 -20.15 -10.70 -3.48
CA THR A 111 -19.70 -11.86 -2.72
C THR A 111 -18.56 -11.55 -1.75
N ASP A 112 -18.73 -12.02 -0.51
CA ASP A 112 -17.68 -12.47 0.42
C ASP A 112 -16.34 -11.72 0.31
N TYR A 113 -16.34 -10.43 0.68
CA TYR A 113 -15.12 -9.59 0.72
C TYR A 113 -14.12 -10.03 1.79
N THR A 114 -14.53 -10.94 2.67
CA THR A 114 -13.74 -11.47 3.78
C THR A 114 -13.73 -12.99 3.69
N ARG A 115 -12.55 -13.58 3.49
CA ARG A 115 -12.41 -15.04 3.58
C ARG A 115 -11.50 -15.41 4.74
N GLU A 116 -12.04 -16.23 5.63
CA GLU A 116 -11.29 -16.83 6.74
C GLU A 116 -10.42 -17.98 6.22
N PHE A 117 -9.16 -18.01 6.65
CA PHE A 117 -8.31 -19.19 6.55
C PHE A 117 -7.82 -19.56 7.94
N ASP A 118 -8.14 -20.79 8.36
CA ASP A 118 -7.57 -21.36 9.59
C ASP A 118 -6.09 -21.69 9.34
N VAL A 119 -5.20 -20.84 9.87
CA VAL A 119 -3.75 -21.04 9.85
C VAL A 119 -3.25 -21.31 11.27
N GLY A 120 -3.79 -22.33 11.95
CA GLY A 120 -3.19 -22.92 13.14
C GLY A 120 -2.95 -22.01 14.36
N SER A 121 -3.76 -22.22 15.38
CA SER A 121 -3.57 -21.97 16.82
C SER A 121 -3.06 -20.63 17.40
N SER A 122 -2.79 -19.52 16.69
CA SER A 122 -2.61 -18.27 17.46
C SER A 122 -2.93 -16.89 16.86
N ARG A 123 -3.19 -16.72 15.56
CA ARG A 123 -3.74 -15.45 15.04
C ARG A 123 -4.55 -15.71 13.76
N ASP A 124 -5.84 -15.40 13.79
CA ASP A 124 -6.71 -15.51 12.61
C ASP A 124 -6.21 -14.55 11.52
N ILE A 125 -5.88 -15.09 10.35
CA ILE A 125 -5.51 -14.30 9.17
C ILE A 125 -6.77 -14.10 8.33
N TRP A 126 -7.08 -12.83 8.10
CA TRP A 126 -8.21 -12.41 7.30
C TRP A 126 -7.72 -11.98 5.93
N HIS A 127 -8.47 -12.33 4.88
CA HIS A 127 -8.21 -11.83 3.54
C HIS A 127 -9.26 -10.80 3.18
N LEU A 128 -8.84 -9.57 2.88
CA LEU A 128 -9.70 -8.62 2.18
C LEU A 128 -9.59 -8.87 0.68
N ASP A 129 -10.71 -9.25 0.06
CA ASP A 129 -10.83 -9.27 -1.39
C ASP A 129 -11.09 -7.85 -1.89
N THR A 130 -10.09 -7.21 -2.49
CA THR A 130 -10.22 -5.82 -2.92
C THR A 130 -11.12 -5.64 -4.13
N LYS A 131 -11.48 -6.72 -4.84
CA LYS A 131 -12.18 -6.69 -6.14
C LYS A 131 -11.50 -5.77 -7.17
N TRP A 132 -10.19 -5.60 -7.04
CA TRP A 132 -9.32 -5.00 -8.05
C TRP A 132 -8.36 -6.06 -8.57
N VAL A 133 -8.15 -6.09 -9.88
CA VAL A 133 -7.02 -6.73 -10.53
C VAL A 133 -6.06 -5.61 -10.90
N ILE A 134 -4.78 -5.79 -10.60
CA ILE A 134 -3.72 -4.91 -11.05
C ILE A 134 -2.95 -5.62 -12.16
N ASP A 135 -2.75 -4.91 -13.27
CA ASP A 135 -1.83 -5.29 -14.32
C ASP A 135 -0.65 -4.32 -14.34
N VAL A 136 0.55 -4.85 -14.53
CA VAL A 136 1.78 -4.09 -14.52
C VAL A 136 2.63 -4.46 -15.74
N PRO A 137 3.61 -3.63 -16.12
CA PRO A 137 4.49 -3.95 -17.23
C PRO A 137 5.22 -5.29 -17.05
N ASP A 138 5.55 -5.95 -18.16
CA ASP A 138 6.37 -7.19 -18.15
C ASP A 138 7.69 -6.98 -17.39
N GLY A 139 8.03 -7.94 -16.54
CA GLY A 139 9.21 -7.87 -15.66
C GLY A 139 8.98 -7.11 -14.35
N TYR A 140 7.77 -6.63 -14.07
CA TYR A 140 7.46 -5.93 -12.81
C TYR A 140 6.74 -6.84 -11.80
N SER A 141 7.14 -6.70 -10.55
CA SER A 141 6.38 -7.21 -9.40
C SER A 141 5.69 -6.06 -8.68
N VAL A 142 4.72 -6.39 -7.83
CA VAL A 142 4.06 -5.44 -6.93
C VAL A 142 4.41 -5.81 -5.50
N PHE A 143 5.10 -4.90 -4.80
CA PHE A 143 5.23 -4.95 -3.35
C PHE A 143 3.98 -4.35 -2.72
N TYR A 144 3.35 -5.06 -1.80
CA TYR A 144 2.21 -4.54 -1.06
C TYR A 144 2.45 -4.56 0.44
N THR A 145 1.93 -3.55 1.12
CA THR A 145 2.13 -3.35 2.55
C THR A 145 1.00 -2.52 3.14
N HIS A 146 0.98 -2.42 4.47
CA HIS A 146 0.20 -1.39 5.15
C HIS A 146 0.65 0.00 4.66
N PRO A 147 -0.25 0.96 4.42
CA PRO A 147 0.16 2.26 3.91
C PRO A 147 1.13 2.98 4.86
N PHE A 148 2.24 3.47 4.32
CA PHE A 148 3.34 4.01 5.14
C PHE A 148 2.96 5.25 5.96
N ASN A 149 1.96 6.02 5.51
CA ASN A 149 1.51 7.27 6.12
C ASN A 149 0.05 7.20 6.62
N TYR A 150 -0.42 5.99 6.92
CA TYR A 150 -1.73 5.76 7.54
C TYR A 150 -1.52 4.97 8.81
N SER A 151 -1.84 5.57 9.95
CA SER A 151 -1.82 4.86 11.24
C SER A 151 -3.20 4.25 11.44
N GLN A 152 -3.24 2.92 11.52
CA GLN A 152 -4.45 2.16 11.77
C GLN A 152 -4.17 1.08 12.80
N GLU A 153 -4.90 1.15 13.91
CA GLU A 153 -4.72 0.21 15.03
C GLU A 153 -5.61 -1.02 14.89
N THR A 154 -6.64 -0.97 14.04
CA THR A 154 -7.65 -2.04 13.92
C THR A 154 -7.11 -3.30 13.24
N PHE A 155 -6.22 -3.15 12.26
CA PHE A 155 -5.63 -4.26 11.52
C PHE A 155 -4.20 -3.96 11.09
N SER A 156 -3.49 -5.00 10.67
CA SER A 156 -2.18 -4.87 10.03
C SER A 156 -2.13 -5.72 8.77
N VAL A 157 -1.75 -5.11 7.64
CA VAL A 157 -1.48 -5.86 6.40
C VAL A 157 -0.20 -6.65 6.58
N ILE A 158 -0.25 -7.93 6.22
CA ILE A 158 0.95 -8.76 6.12
C ILE A 158 1.61 -8.42 4.78
N PRO A 159 2.80 -7.81 4.76
CA PRO A 159 3.41 -7.37 3.51
C PRO A 159 3.79 -8.56 2.63
N GLY A 160 3.79 -8.36 1.31
CA GLY A 160 4.14 -9.39 0.36
C GLY A 160 4.54 -8.82 -1.00
N ILE A 161 5.01 -9.72 -1.87
CA ILE A 161 5.39 -9.42 -3.24
C ILE A 161 4.63 -10.39 -4.15
N VAL A 162 4.08 -9.87 -5.24
CA VAL A 162 3.44 -10.68 -6.28
C VAL A 162 3.99 -10.30 -7.65
N ASP A 163 4.26 -11.30 -8.49
CA ASP A 163 4.58 -11.11 -9.90
C ASP A 163 3.25 -10.92 -10.64
N ALA A 164 2.77 -9.68 -10.63
CA ALA A 164 1.44 -9.32 -11.10
C ALA A 164 1.34 -9.31 -12.64
N ASP A 165 2.49 -9.21 -13.33
CA ASP A 165 2.61 -9.35 -14.78
C ASP A 165 2.29 -10.77 -15.25
N GLU A 166 2.70 -11.80 -14.51
CA GLU A 166 2.48 -13.20 -14.91
C GLU A 166 1.04 -13.68 -14.63
N PHE A 167 0.33 -13.02 -13.72
CA PHE A 167 -0.87 -13.57 -13.12
C PHE A 167 -1.86 -12.49 -12.62
N PRO A 168 -2.71 -11.94 -13.50
CA PRO A 168 -3.73 -10.98 -13.11
C PRO A 168 -4.85 -11.67 -12.31
N TYR A 169 -4.75 -11.66 -10.99
CA TYR A 169 -5.76 -12.14 -10.06
C TYR A 169 -6.41 -11.00 -9.28
N TRP A 170 -7.59 -11.27 -8.72
CA TRP A 170 -8.18 -10.41 -7.70
C TRP A 170 -7.18 -10.24 -6.56
N PHE A 171 -6.78 -8.99 -6.32
CA PHE A 171 -5.80 -8.66 -5.30
C PHE A 171 -6.43 -8.91 -3.93
N ARG A 172 -5.99 -9.98 -3.28
CA ARG A 172 -6.45 -10.38 -1.95
C ARG A 172 -5.36 -10.08 -0.94
N VAL A 173 -5.71 -9.29 0.06
CA VAL A 173 -4.75 -8.76 1.03
C VAL A 173 -4.86 -9.55 2.33
N PRO A 174 -3.84 -10.36 2.69
CA PRO A 174 -3.80 -10.98 4.00
C PRO A 174 -3.52 -9.93 5.09
N MET A 175 -4.28 -9.99 6.17
CA MET A 175 -4.16 -9.07 7.31
C MET A 175 -4.46 -9.77 8.64
N THR A 176 -3.90 -9.22 9.71
CA THR A 176 -4.28 -9.57 11.08
C THR A 176 -5.23 -8.52 11.63
N ILE A 177 -6.23 -8.94 12.39
CA ILE A 177 -7.07 -8.04 13.19
C ILE A 177 -6.45 -7.88 14.56
N ASN A 178 -6.35 -6.64 15.04
CA ASN A 178 -5.60 -6.29 16.24
C ASN A 178 -6.51 -5.87 17.41
N VAL A 179 -7.83 -5.87 17.22
CA VAL A 179 -8.83 -5.44 18.19
C VAL A 179 -9.94 -6.48 18.32
N ASP A 180 -10.54 -6.59 19.50
CA ASP A 180 -11.71 -7.47 19.74
C ASP A 180 -13.01 -6.87 19.20
N GLU A 181 -13.11 -5.53 19.17
CA GLU A 181 -14.24 -4.78 18.66
C GLU A 181 -13.75 -3.57 17.87
N GLY A 182 -14.34 -3.32 16.70
CA GLY A 182 -13.94 -2.20 15.84
C GLY A 182 -14.77 -2.08 14.57
N ILE A 183 -14.50 -1.05 13.76
CA ILE A 183 -15.13 -0.88 12.46
C ILE A 183 -14.10 -0.32 11.47
N LEU A 184 -13.85 -1.03 10.36
CA LEU A 184 -13.19 -0.44 9.19
C LEU A 184 -14.26 0.31 8.40
N GLN A 185 -14.06 1.62 8.21
CA GLN A 185 -14.97 2.46 7.47
C GLN A 185 -14.83 2.23 5.97
N PHE A 186 -15.90 2.50 5.23
CA PHE A 186 -15.81 2.60 3.78
C PHE A 186 -14.73 3.61 3.38
N ASN A 187 -13.91 3.26 2.40
CA ASN A 187 -12.83 4.09 1.86
C ASN A 187 -11.64 4.35 2.82
N ASP A 188 -11.54 3.63 3.95
CA ASP A 188 -10.32 3.60 4.75
C ASP A 188 -9.15 3.06 3.90
N PRO A 189 -7.97 3.70 3.90
CA PRO A 189 -6.76 3.13 3.28
C PRO A 189 -6.46 1.75 3.86
N VAL A 190 -6.38 0.71 3.02
CA VAL A 190 -6.08 -0.65 3.50
C VAL A 190 -4.70 -1.11 3.12
N VAL A 191 -4.37 -1.05 1.84
CA VAL A 191 -3.12 -1.57 1.31
C VAL A 191 -2.49 -0.56 0.37
N GLN A 192 -1.18 -0.40 0.47
CA GLN A 192 -0.37 0.35 -0.48
C GLN A 192 0.32 -0.63 -1.42
N LEU A 193 0.23 -0.36 -2.72
CA LEU A 193 0.81 -1.13 -3.80
C LEU A 193 1.94 -0.33 -4.44
N VAL A 194 3.14 -0.89 -4.50
CA VAL A 194 4.34 -0.30 -5.08
C VAL A 194 4.88 -1.24 -6.15
N PRO A 195 4.58 -0.99 -7.43
CA PRO A 195 5.21 -1.70 -8.54
C PRO A 195 6.72 -1.42 -8.58
N PHE A 196 7.50 -2.44 -8.89
CA PHE A 196 8.95 -2.34 -9.06
C PHE A 196 9.44 -3.34 -10.11
N GLU A 197 10.46 -2.93 -10.86
CA GLU A 197 11.13 -3.78 -11.86
C GLU A 197 11.95 -4.87 -11.16
N ARG A 198 11.81 -6.13 -11.61
CA ARG A 198 12.61 -7.25 -11.12
C ARG A 198 14.06 -7.10 -11.60
N SER A 199 15.02 -7.48 -10.76
CA SER A 199 16.42 -7.56 -11.19
C SER A 199 16.67 -8.87 -11.91
N ASP A 200 17.21 -8.80 -13.13
CA ASP A 200 17.60 -9.98 -13.92
C ASP A 200 18.85 -10.71 -13.39
N GLY A 201 19.55 -10.14 -12.40
CA GLY A 201 20.86 -10.63 -11.98
C GLY A 201 21.13 -10.55 -10.47
N PRO A 202 22.15 -11.28 -9.99
CA PRO A 202 22.58 -11.22 -8.61
C PRO A 202 23.18 -9.85 -8.30
N ILE A 203 22.71 -9.23 -7.22
CA ILE A 203 23.30 -8.02 -6.66
C ILE A 203 24.36 -8.45 -5.64
N THR A 204 25.59 -7.95 -5.78
CA THR A 204 26.65 -8.14 -4.78
C THR A 204 26.63 -6.99 -3.80
N ALA A 205 26.60 -7.29 -2.50
CA ALA A 205 26.78 -6.29 -1.45
C ALA A 205 28.27 -6.01 -1.23
N ASP A 206 28.64 -4.72 -1.20
CA ASP A 206 29.96 -4.26 -0.78
C ASP A 206 29.85 -3.53 0.56
N VAL A 207 30.81 -3.72 1.45
CA VAL A 207 30.77 -3.18 2.82
C VAL A 207 32.02 -2.35 3.07
N ASP A 208 31.85 -1.04 3.07
CA ASP A 208 32.88 -0.06 3.38
C ASP A 208 32.71 0.57 4.77
N VAL A 209 33.83 0.94 5.39
CA VAL A 209 33.83 1.73 6.63
C VAL A 209 34.05 3.20 6.28
N VAL A 210 33.04 4.03 6.52
CA VAL A 210 33.13 5.48 6.35
C VAL A 210 33.47 6.13 7.69
N ASP A 211 34.48 7.01 7.71
CA ASP A 211 34.79 7.84 8.89
C ASP A 211 33.63 8.80 9.15
N GLY A 212 33.03 8.73 10.35
CA GLY A 212 31.87 9.53 10.74
C GLY A 212 32.07 11.04 10.71
N SER A 213 33.33 11.52 10.60
CA SER A 213 33.65 12.94 10.37
C SER A 213 33.36 13.44 8.95
N SER A 214 33.19 12.54 7.98
CA SER A 214 32.91 12.85 6.58
C SER A 214 31.42 12.90 6.23
N LEU A 215 30.56 12.37 7.11
CA LEU A 215 29.12 12.55 7.03
C LEU A 215 28.79 13.94 7.59
N SER A 216 28.90 14.98 6.76
CA SER A 216 28.37 16.29 7.15
C SER A 216 26.89 16.12 7.45
N SER A 217 26.44 16.55 8.63
CA SER A 217 25.03 16.84 8.88
C SER A 217 24.66 17.96 7.90
N GLY A 218 24.15 17.58 6.73
CA GLY A 218 23.66 18.53 5.75
C GLY A 218 22.56 19.33 6.43
N ASP A 219 22.88 20.57 6.78
CA ASP A 219 21.89 21.55 7.19
C ASP A 219 20.96 21.76 5.98
N PRO A 220 19.69 21.32 6.04
CA PRO A 220 18.81 21.39 4.87
C PRO A 220 18.47 22.83 4.47
N ASP A 221 18.79 23.83 5.30
CA ASP A 221 18.46 25.24 5.09
C ASP A 221 19.63 26.11 4.57
N GLY A 222 20.73 25.49 4.12
CA GLY A 222 21.96 26.18 3.71
C GLY A 222 21.95 26.93 2.36
N ASP A 223 20.83 27.00 1.62
CA ASP A 223 20.77 27.75 0.35
C ASP A 223 19.63 28.76 0.30
N ARG A 224 19.67 29.73 1.23
CA ARG A 224 19.03 31.04 1.07
C ARG A 224 20.02 32.15 1.40
N GLY A 225 21.03 32.30 0.54
CA GLY A 225 22.02 33.36 0.63
C GLY A 225 22.29 33.98 -0.73
N GLY A 226 21.26 34.56 -1.34
CA GLY A 226 21.36 35.31 -2.58
C GLY A 226 22.47 36.36 -2.52
N ASP A 227 23.36 36.24 -3.50
CA ASP A 227 24.32 37.21 -3.99
C ASP A 227 23.75 38.65 -3.91
N ARG A 228 24.28 39.46 -2.99
CA ARG A 228 24.22 40.92 -3.06
C ARG A 228 25.61 41.42 -3.45
N GLY A 229 25.96 41.19 -4.71
CA GLY A 229 26.92 42.02 -5.43
C GLY A 229 26.49 43.49 -5.34
N GLY A 230 27.41 44.33 -4.88
CA GLY A 230 27.15 45.75 -4.68
C GLY A 230 27.11 46.54 -5.98
N ASP A 231 26.47 47.71 -5.89
CA ASP A 231 26.79 48.85 -6.73
C ASP A 231 26.95 50.05 -5.80
N GLY A 232 28.20 50.48 -5.66
CA GLY A 232 28.52 51.84 -5.24
C GLY A 232 28.52 52.72 -6.48
N HIS A 233 27.69 53.76 -6.47
CA HIS A 233 27.88 54.92 -7.33
C HIS A 233 27.50 56.19 -6.57
N GLU A 234 28.53 57.04 -6.48
CA GLU A 234 28.59 58.49 -6.20
C GLU A 234 28.14 59.05 -4.84
#